data_AF-A0A7K9L5K8-F1
#
_entry.id   AF-A0A7K9L5K8-F1
#
_cell.length_a   1.000
_cell.length_b   1.000
_cell.length_c   1.000
_cell.angle_alpha   90.00
_cell.angle_beta   90.00
_cell.angle_gamma   90.00
#
_symmetry.space_group_name_H-M   'P 1'
#
loop_
_entity.id
_entity.type
_entity.pdbx_description
1 polymer ?
#
loop_
_entity_poly.entity_id
_entity_poly.type
_entity_poly.pdbx_seq_one_letter_code
_entity_poly.pdbx_strand_id
1 'polypeptide(L)'
;MAPRAHMSSGRLSQGLLLLWVLLGHTQTVHTDAVTTSFGQDAGTSPPTAMSNRTAQYTVGNYTNLTLECWHYFVNLMRNVTTSELCEWKVISRPYSELQGCLEFWAERLNYNYPNALAEEYIFQSHHRYFHNCTLEHPVYFDPPEDVLLAMIIAPICLIPFLVTLVIWRSKDSKAQ
;
A
#
# COMPACT_ATOMS: atom_id res chain seq x y z
N MET A 1 34.24 -7.22 26.43
CA MET A 1 35.45 -7.02 25.59
C MET A 1 35.16 -7.57 24.20
N ALA A 2 35.69 -6.92 23.16
CA ALA A 2 35.38 -7.00 21.71
C ALA A 2 34.35 -5.94 21.22
N PRO A 3 34.54 -5.33 20.02
CA PRO A 3 34.68 -3.88 19.91
C PRO A 3 33.53 -3.16 19.19
N ARG A 4 33.39 -1.87 19.49
CA ARG A 4 32.57 -0.91 18.72
C ARG A 4 33.25 -0.60 17.38
N ALA A 5 32.52 -0.80 16.29
CA ALA A 5 32.87 -0.24 14.99
C ALA A 5 32.20 1.14 14.84
N HIS A 6 33.04 2.16 14.63
CA HIS A 6 32.66 3.49 14.18
C HIS A 6 32.74 3.49 12.65
N MET A 7 31.64 3.80 11.97
CA MET A 7 31.65 4.05 10.53
C MET A 7 31.23 5.48 10.26
N SER A 8 32.17 6.17 9.62
CA SER A 8 32.17 7.59 9.29
C SER A 8 31.57 7.82 7.91
N SER A 9 30.72 8.85 7.85
CA SER A 9 30.65 9.88 6.80
C SER A 9 30.39 9.48 5.34
N GLY A 10 29.13 9.68 4.95
CA GLY A 10 28.68 10.55 3.85
C GLY A 10 29.62 10.79 2.67
N ARG A 11 29.20 10.30 1.49
CA ARG A 11 29.56 10.81 0.15
C ARG A 11 28.77 10.16 -1.01
N LEU A 12 27.51 9.75 -0.81
CA LEU A 12 26.70 9.14 -1.87
C LEU A 12 25.45 9.96 -2.29
N SER A 13 25.13 11.06 -1.60
CA SER A 13 23.92 11.83 -1.87
C SER A 13 24.07 12.95 -2.91
N GLN A 14 25.29 13.36 -3.25
CA GLN A 14 25.50 14.59 -4.03
C GLN A 14 25.36 14.37 -5.55
N GLY A 15 25.68 13.18 -6.06
CA GLY A 15 25.51 12.83 -7.47
C GLY A 15 24.05 12.62 -7.89
N LEU A 16 23.22 12.11 -6.97
CA LEU A 16 21.81 11.86 -7.24
C LEU A 16 21.00 13.17 -7.29
N LEU A 17 21.33 14.14 -6.43
CA LEU A 17 20.66 15.45 -6.38
C LEU A 17 20.91 16.29 -7.64
N LEU A 18 22.11 16.20 -8.23
CA LEU A 18 22.42 16.92 -9.48
C LEU A 18 21.67 16.34 -10.70
N LEU A 19 21.37 15.03 -10.67
CA LEU A 19 20.62 14.37 -11.74
C LEU A 19 19.15 14.80 -11.76
N TRP A 20 18.55 15.09 -10.60
CA TRP A 20 17.17 15.61 -10.48
C TRP A 20 17.03 17.03 -11.03
N VAL A 21 18.04 17.89 -10.82
CA VAL A 21 18.00 19.28 -11.31
C VAL A 21 18.12 19.34 -12.84
N LEU A 22 18.85 18.40 -13.46
CA LEU A 22 19.06 18.36 -14.92
C LEU A 22 17.88 17.76 -15.70
N LEU A 23 17.01 16.97 -15.04
CA LEU A 23 15.87 16.29 -15.68
C LEU A 23 14.50 16.93 -15.34
N GLY A 24 14.46 17.97 -14.50
CA GLY A 24 13.22 18.52 -13.92
C GLY A 24 12.62 19.79 -14.56
N HIS A 25 13.00 20.16 -15.80
CA HIS A 25 12.54 21.41 -16.41
C HIS A 25 11.54 21.21 -17.55
N THR A 26 10.32 20.77 -17.23
CA THR A 26 9.11 21.03 -18.04
C THR A 26 7.84 20.94 -17.18
N GLN A 27 7.41 22.05 -16.57
CA GLN A 27 6.07 22.63 -16.76
C GLN A 27 5.92 23.91 -15.92
N THR A 28 5.78 25.04 -16.60
CA THR A 28 5.45 26.35 -16.04
C THR A 28 3.97 26.40 -15.70
N VAL A 29 3.64 26.64 -14.43
CA VAL A 29 2.30 26.98 -13.96
C VAL A 29 2.00 28.43 -14.37
N HIS A 30 1.07 28.61 -15.30
CA HIS A 30 0.42 29.90 -15.58
C HIS A 30 -0.88 29.92 -14.78
N THR A 31 -0.94 30.71 -13.71
CA THR A 31 -2.20 31.06 -13.04
C THR A 31 -2.76 32.29 -13.72
N ASP A 32 -3.73 32.11 -14.61
CA ASP A 32 -4.51 33.24 -15.13
C ASP A 32 -5.57 33.64 -14.10
N ALA A 33 -5.42 34.87 -13.62
CA ALA A 33 -6.42 35.57 -12.83
C ALA A 33 -7.66 35.84 -13.70
N VAL A 34 -8.80 35.27 -13.32
CA VAL A 34 -10.11 35.70 -13.83
C VAL A 34 -10.70 36.69 -12.84
N THR A 35 -10.65 37.96 -13.23
CA THR A 35 -11.46 39.03 -12.64
C THR A 35 -12.90 38.87 -13.14
N THR A 36 -13.80 38.46 -12.26
CA THR A 36 -15.25 38.62 -12.47
C THR A 36 -15.79 39.44 -11.32
N SER A 37 -16.01 40.72 -11.59
CA SER A 37 -16.83 41.60 -10.76
C SER A 37 -18.27 41.11 -10.75
N PHE A 38 -18.87 40.86 -9.58
CA PHE A 38 -20.32 40.82 -9.45
C PHE A 38 -20.77 41.16 -8.02
N GLY A 39 -21.54 42.25 -7.90
CA GLY A 39 -22.65 42.47 -6.97
C GLY A 39 -22.40 42.33 -5.47
N GLN A 40 -22.45 43.47 -4.77
CA GLN A 40 -22.80 43.54 -3.35
C GLN A 40 -24.19 42.91 -3.13
N ASP A 41 -24.34 42.09 -2.10
CA ASP A 41 -25.51 42.16 -1.22
C ASP A 41 -25.16 41.64 0.18
N ALA A 42 -25.47 42.48 1.16
CA ALA A 42 -25.24 42.27 2.56
C ALA A 42 -26.28 41.27 3.12
N GLY A 43 -25.80 40.19 3.71
CA GLY A 43 -26.63 39.23 4.44
C GLY A 43 -25.81 38.54 5.52
N THR A 44 -25.67 39.19 6.67
CA THR A 44 -25.00 38.64 7.86
C THR A 44 -25.78 37.43 8.38
N SER A 45 -25.35 36.21 8.03
CA SER A 45 -25.82 34.97 8.66
C SER A 45 -24.74 34.43 9.61
N PRO A 46 -25.09 33.95 10.82
CA PRO A 46 -24.12 33.42 11.77
C PRO A 46 -23.59 32.05 11.30
N PRO A 47 -22.29 31.75 11.49
CA PRO A 47 -21.72 30.46 11.13
C PRO A 47 -21.95 29.39 12.24
N THR A 48 -21.73 28.13 11.87
CA THR A 48 -21.22 27.02 12.71
C THR A 48 -22.12 26.12 13.58
N ALA A 49 -23.46 26.20 13.56
CA ALA A 49 -24.29 25.17 14.26
C ALA A 49 -24.63 23.93 13.41
N MET A 50 -24.75 24.05 12.09
CA MET A 50 -25.18 22.95 11.21
C MET A 50 -24.08 21.94 10.87
N SER A 51 -22.82 22.39 10.76
CA SER A 51 -21.70 21.53 10.32
C SER A 51 -21.30 20.47 11.36
N ASN A 52 -21.40 20.78 12.65
CA ASN A 52 -21.10 19.81 13.71
C ASN A 52 -22.23 18.78 13.86
N ARG A 53 -23.49 19.19 13.66
CA ARG A 53 -24.66 18.30 13.77
C ARG A 53 -24.71 17.27 12.65
N THR A 54 -24.42 17.67 11.42
CA THR A 54 -24.32 16.74 10.29
C THR A 54 -23.15 15.78 10.47
N ALA A 55 -21.98 16.27 10.92
CA ALA A 55 -20.84 15.41 11.22
C ALA A 55 -21.14 14.38 12.32
N GLN A 56 -21.74 14.80 13.44
CA GLN A 56 -22.11 13.89 14.53
C GLN A 56 -23.18 12.88 14.11
N TYR A 57 -24.15 13.30 13.29
CA TYR A 57 -25.16 12.40 12.73
C TYR A 57 -24.54 11.36 11.80
N THR A 58 -23.61 11.77 10.92
CA THR A 58 -22.87 10.86 10.03
C THR A 58 -22.06 9.84 10.83
N VAL A 59 -21.33 10.27 11.87
CA VAL A 59 -20.58 9.37 12.76
C VAL A 59 -21.51 8.38 13.48
N GLY A 60 -22.64 8.86 13.99
CA GLY A 60 -23.63 8.01 14.67
C GLY A 60 -24.24 6.97 13.72
N ASN A 61 -24.57 7.37 12.49
CA ASN A 61 -25.13 6.43 11.49
C ASN A 61 -24.09 5.40 11.06
N TYR A 62 -22.85 5.83 10.78
CA TYR A 62 -21.75 4.93 10.45
C TYR A 62 -21.49 3.91 11.56
N THR A 63 -21.53 4.34 12.83
CA THR A 63 -21.34 3.45 13.99
C THR A 63 -22.37 2.32 14.03
N ASN A 64 -23.66 2.63 13.82
CA ASN A 64 -24.70 1.61 13.84
C ASN A 64 -24.57 0.62 12.67
N LEU A 65 -24.25 1.12 11.47
CA LEU A 65 -24.11 0.28 10.28
C LEU A 65 -22.88 -0.63 10.35
N THR A 66 -21.77 -0.12 10.84
CA THR A 66 -20.54 -0.90 11.01
C THR A 66 -20.64 -1.94 12.12
N LEU A 67 -21.51 -1.74 13.11
CA LEU A 67 -21.82 -2.77 14.10
C LEU A 67 -22.44 -4.02 13.44
N GLU A 68 -23.32 -3.84 12.45
CA GLU A 68 -23.87 -4.97 11.68
C GLU A 68 -22.81 -5.65 10.81
N CYS A 69 -21.88 -4.89 10.21
CA CYS A 69 -20.72 -5.47 9.52
C CYS A 69 -19.92 -6.38 10.46
N TRP A 70 -19.68 -5.93 11.69
CA TRP A 70 -18.97 -6.69 12.70
C TRP A 70 -19.71 -7.96 13.11
N HIS A 71 -21.03 -7.88 13.35
CA HIS A 71 -21.84 -9.06 13.66
C HIS A 71 -21.82 -10.09 12.53
N TYR A 72 -21.89 -9.63 11.28
CA TYR A 72 -21.79 -10.50 10.12
C TYR A 72 -20.42 -11.19 10.03
N PHE A 73 -19.33 -10.44 10.23
CA PHE A 73 -17.98 -11.00 10.32
C PHE A 73 -17.86 -12.06 11.41
N VAL A 74 -18.32 -11.79 12.63
CA VAL A 74 -18.31 -12.76 13.74
C VAL A 74 -19.12 -14.00 13.39
N ASN A 75 -20.24 -13.85 12.68
CA ASN A 75 -21.06 -14.96 12.22
C ASN A 75 -20.32 -15.84 11.19
N LEU A 76 -19.60 -15.23 10.24
CA LEU A 76 -18.76 -15.97 9.29
C LEU A 76 -17.61 -16.70 10.00
N MET A 77 -17.02 -16.08 11.02
CA MET A 77 -15.92 -16.67 11.80
C MET A 77 -16.36 -17.78 12.76
N ARG A 78 -17.67 -17.96 13.02
CA ARG A 78 -18.18 -18.96 13.99
C ARG A 78 -17.76 -20.39 13.67
N ASN A 79 -17.66 -20.73 12.40
CA ASN A 79 -17.39 -22.09 11.95
C ASN A 79 -15.90 -22.31 11.59
N VAL A 80 -15.03 -21.33 11.82
CA VAL A 80 -13.59 -21.44 11.56
C VAL A 80 -12.91 -22.03 12.79
N THR A 81 -12.24 -23.17 12.63
CA THR A 81 -11.52 -23.81 13.74
C THR A 81 -10.22 -23.07 14.08
N THR A 82 -9.68 -23.28 15.28
CA THR A 82 -8.42 -22.64 15.71
C THR A 82 -7.23 -22.98 14.81
N SER A 83 -7.18 -24.18 14.24
CA SER A 83 -6.17 -24.59 13.26
C SER A 83 -6.30 -23.89 11.91
N GLU A 84 -7.49 -23.41 11.57
CA GLU A 84 -7.78 -22.75 10.29
C GLU A 84 -7.69 -21.22 10.37
N LEU A 85 -7.66 -20.64 11.59
CA LEU A 85 -7.62 -19.18 11.78
C LEU A 85 -6.41 -18.51 11.12
N CYS A 86 -5.28 -19.23 11.04
CA CYS A 86 -4.05 -18.71 10.46
C CYS A 86 -3.90 -19.03 8.97
N GLU A 87 -4.87 -19.73 8.38
CA GLU A 87 -4.88 -20.05 6.95
C GLU A 87 -5.54 -18.92 6.16
N TRP A 88 -4.75 -18.08 5.49
CA TRP A 88 -5.27 -16.96 4.69
C TRP A 88 -6.36 -17.38 3.70
N LYS A 89 -6.24 -18.58 3.11
CA LYS A 89 -7.23 -19.13 2.18
C LYS A 89 -8.61 -19.28 2.82
N VAL A 90 -8.68 -19.60 4.12
CA VAL A 90 -9.93 -19.76 4.87
C VAL A 90 -10.48 -18.39 5.30
N ILE A 91 -9.63 -17.54 5.86
CA ILE A 91 -10.07 -16.29 6.50
C ILE A 91 -10.15 -15.08 5.55
N SER A 92 -9.58 -15.18 4.34
CA SER A 92 -9.63 -14.11 3.33
C SER A 92 -11.06 -13.66 3.01
N ARG A 93 -12.01 -14.58 2.84
CA ARG A 93 -13.40 -14.21 2.52
C ARG A 93 -14.06 -13.44 3.68
N PRO A 94 -14.15 -13.96 4.93
CA PRO A 94 -14.69 -13.18 6.05
C PRO A 94 -14.03 -11.81 6.23
N TYR A 95 -12.71 -11.75 6.10
CA TYR A 95 -11.95 -10.51 6.26
C TYR A 95 -12.26 -9.48 5.17
N SER A 96 -12.30 -9.91 3.89
CA SER A 96 -12.69 -9.04 2.78
C SER A 96 -14.14 -8.56 2.89
N GLU A 97 -15.06 -9.39 3.37
CA GLU A 97 -16.45 -9.00 3.62
C GLU A 97 -16.55 -7.92 4.71
N LEU A 98 -15.78 -8.05 5.79
CA LEU A 98 -15.69 -7.02 6.83
C LEU A 98 -15.16 -5.70 6.25
N GLN A 99 -14.00 -5.75 5.59
CA GLN A 99 -13.36 -4.57 5.02
C GLN A 99 -14.26 -3.88 4.00
N GLY A 100 -14.85 -4.65 3.07
CA GLY A 100 -15.75 -4.13 2.05
C GLY A 100 -17.03 -3.55 2.63
N CYS A 101 -17.59 -4.13 3.70
CA CYS A 101 -18.75 -3.56 4.38
C CYS A 101 -18.43 -2.22 5.06
N LEU A 102 -17.27 -2.11 5.72
CA LEU A 102 -16.81 -0.86 6.34
C LEU A 102 -16.56 0.25 5.32
N GLU A 103 -15.97 -0.09 4.17
CA GLU A 103 -15.72 0.82 3.05
C GLU A 103 -17.03 1.25 2.38
N PHE A 104 -17.91 0.31 2.06
CA PHE A 104 -19.20 0.56 1.43
C PHE A 104 -20.05 1.57 2.22
N TRP A 105 -20.16 1.41 3.54
CA TRP A 105 -20.94 2.33 4.36
C TRP A 105 -20.26 3.69 4.53
N ALA A 106 -18.92 3.74 4.50
CA ALA A 106 -18.21 5.00 4.53
C ALA A 106 -18.49 5.79 3.24
N GLU A 107 -18.36 5.15 2.08
CA GLU A 107 -18.71 5.75 0.79
C GLU A 107 -20.18 6.18 0.72
N ARG A 108 -21.11 5.32 1.15
CA ARG A 108 -22.55 5.59 1.10
C ARG A 108 -22.95 6.82 1.92
N LEU A 109 -22.24 7.08 3.01
CA LEU A 109 -22.46 8.22 3.89
C LEU A 109 -21.56 9.43 3.56
N ASN A 110 -20.75 9.33 2.50
CA ASN A 110 -19.72 10.30 2.16
C ASN A 110 -18.79 10.61 3.36
N TYR A 111 -18.46 9.55 4.10
CA TYR A 111 -17.54 9.53 5.23
C TYR A 111 -16.20 8.98 4.78
N ASN A 112 -15.10 9.52 5.34
CA ASN A 112 -13.77 9.16 4.88
C ASN A 112 -13.44 7.69 5.22
N TYR A 113 -12.73 7.03 4.31
CA TYR A 113 -12.13 5.72 4.51
C TYR A 113 -10.67 5.76 4.03
N PRO A 114 -9.70 5.19 4.77
CA PRO A 114 -9.85 4.59 6.10
C PRO A 114 -10.20 5.63 7.18
N ASN A 115 -10.74 5.16 8.31
CA ASN A 115 -11.06 5.98 9.48
C ASN A 115 -10.82 5.21 10.79
N ALA A 116 -10.79 5.92 11.91
CA ALA A 116 -10.44 5.35 13.22
C ALA A 116 -11.39 4.21 13.67
N LEU A 117 -12.68 4.29 13.34
CA LEU A 117 -13.63 3.24 13.70
C LEU A 117 -13.41 1.97 12.87
N ALA A 118 -13.18 2.12 11.56
CA ALA A 118 -12.82 0.99 10.70
C ALA A 118 -11.52 0.32 11.18
N GLU A 119 -10.49 1.12 11.51
CA GLU A 119 -9.23 0.65 12.05
C GLU A 119 -9.41 -0.14 13.36
N GLU A 120 -10.27 0.34 14.27
CA GLU A 120 -10.60 -0.39 15.50
C GLU A 120 -11.20 -1.77 15.23
N TYR A 121 -12.15 -1.89 14.30
CA TYR A 121 -12.71 -3.20 13.94
C TYR A 121 -11.66 -4.13 13.35
N ILE A 122 -10.76 -3.60 12.52
CA ILE A 122 -9.64 -4.37 11.96
C ILE A 122 -8.72 -4.85 13.09
N PHE A 123 -8.27 -3.97 13.98
CA PHE A 123 -7.44 -4.38 15.12
C PHE A 123 -8.14 -5.36 16.06
N GLN A 124 -9.43 -5.15 16.32
CA GLN A 124 -10.23 -6.07 17.12
C GLN A 124 -10.28 -7.45 16.48
N SER A 125 -10.37 -7.55 15.15
CA SER A 125 -10.30 -8.84 14.44
C SER A 125 -8.95 -9.54 14.65
N HIS A 126 -7.84 -8.80 14.51
CA HIS A 126 -6.49 -9.32 14.74
C HIS A 126 -6.28 -9.80 16.17
N HIS A 127 -6.69 -9.00 17.14
CA HIS A 127 -6.57 -9.37 18.55
C HIS A 127 -7.44 -10.58 18.90
N ARG A 128 -8.70 -10.61 18.43
CA ARG A 128 -9.65 -11.65 18.79
C ARG A 128 -9.35 -13.00 18.12
N TYR A 129 -8.97 -13.00 16.84
CA TYR A 129 -8.87 -14.21 16.04
C TYR A 129 -7.44 -14.59 15.66
N PHE A 130 -6.54 -13.62 15.50
CA PHE A 130 -5.24 -13.85 14.86
C PHE A 130 -4.02 -13.63 15.79
N HIS A 131 -4.23 -13.36 17.08
CA HIS A 131 -3.14 -13.04 18.03
C HIS A 131 -2.10 -14.14 18.23
N ASN A 132 -2.45 -15.41 17.96
CA ASN A 132 -1.53 -16.56 18.05
C ASN A 132 -1.03 -17.03 16.68
N CYS A 133 -1.33 -16.31 15.60
CA CYS A 133 -0.84 -16.67 14.28
C CYS A 133 0.60 -16.19 14.11
N THR A 134 1.51 -17.14 13.87
CA THR A 134 2.88 -16.85 13.43
C THR A 134 2.93 -16.85 11.91
N LEU A 135 3.54 -15.83 11.33
CA LEU A 135 3.92 -15.84 9.91
C LEU A 135 5.06 -16.84 9.72
N GLU A 136 4.73 -18.12 9.53
CA GLU A 136 5.75 -19.17 9.33
C GLU A 136 6.50 -19.00 8.02
N HIS A 137 5.91 -18.29 7.04
CA HIS A 137 6.54 -18.01 5.76
C HIS A 137 6.23 -16.58 5.34
N PRO A 138 7.17 -15.64 5.43
CA PRO A 138 7.10 -14.43 4.66
C PRO A 138 7.21 -14.82 3.17
N VAL A 139 6.06 -14.95 2.51
CA VAL A 139 5.91 -15.44 1.13
C VAL A 139 6.55 -14.50 0.09
N TYR A 140 7.08 -13.35 0.52
CA TYR A 140 7.61 -12.29 -0.33
C TYR A 140 8.85 -11.66 0.30
N PHE A 141 9.91 -12.45 0.48
CA PHE A 141 11.24 -11.87 0.59
C PHE A 141 11.97 -12.01 -0.73
N ASP A 142 12.65 -10.93 -1.11
CA ASP A 142 13.67 -11.01 -2.14
C ASP A 142 14.66 -12.12 -1.76
N PRO A 143 15.13 -12.92 -2.73
CA PRO A 143 16.16 -13.92 -2.46
C PRO A 143 17.39 -13.23 -1.86
N PRO A 144 18.18 -13.92 -1.03
CA PRO A 144 19.42 -13.37 -0.47
C PRO A 144 20.25 -12.69 -1.56
N GLU A 145 20.90 -11.57 -1.23
CA GLU A 145 21.59 -10.70 -2.20
C GLU A 145 22.54 -11.49 -3.11
N ASP A 146 23.27 -12.47 -2.56
CA ASP A 146 24.18 -13.33 -3.31
C ASP A 146 23.47 -14.19 -4.38
N VAL A 147 22.28 -14.70 -4.06
CA VAL A 147 21.48 -15.52 -4.98
C VAL A 147 20.86 -14.64 -6.06
N LEU A 148 20.34 -13.47 -5.68
CA LEU A 148 19.83 -12.48 -6.61
C LEU A 148 20.92 -12.05 -7.60
N LEU A 149 22.12 -11.76 -7.09
CA LEU A 149 23.27 -11.38 -7.90
C LEU A 149 23.68 -12.51 -8.86
N ALA A 150 23.71 -13.75 -8.39
CA ALA A 150 23.99 -14.91 -9.23
C ALA A 150 22.98 -15.06 -10.38
N MET A 151 21.68 -14.85 -10.10
CA MET A 151 20.62 -14.88 -11.12
C MET A 151 20.73 -13.75 -12.15
N ILE A 152 21.34 -12.61 -11.77
CA ILE A 152 21.60 -11.49 -12.69
C ILE A 152 22.87 -11.75 -13.51
N ILE A 153 23.96 -12.19 -12.88
CA ILE A 153 25.25 -12.41 -13.56
C ILE A 153 25.16 -13.59 -14.53
N ALA A 154 24.45 -14.67 -14.17
CA ALA A 154 24.32 -15.86 -15.00
C ALA A 154 23.87 -15.57 -16.45
N PRO A 155 22.72 -14.90 -16.70
CA PRO A 155 22.30 -14.57 -18.07
C PRO A 155 23.24 -13.58 -18.76
N ILE A 156 23.82 -12.62 -18.03
CA ILE A 156 24.78 -11.65 -18.59
C ILE A 156 26.04 -12.35 -19.13
N CYS A 157 26.52 -13.41 -18.47
CA CYS A 157 27.68 -14.17 -18.93
C CYS A 157 27.33 -15.25 -19.95
N LEU A 158 26.20 -15.92 -19.76
CA LEU A 158 25.79 -17.08 -20.57
C LEU A 158 25.36 -16.65 -21.98
N ILE A 159 24.63 -15.53 -22.13
CA ILE A 159 24.14 -15.07 -23.45
C ILE A 159 25.31 -14.76 -24.41
N PRO A 160 26.31 -13.92 -24.07
CA PRO A 160 27.46 -13.69 -24.94
C PRO A 160 28.26 -14.96 -25.22
N PHE A 161 28.40 -15.85 -24.23
CA PHE A 161 29.09 -17.13 -24.41
C PHE A 161 28.40 -17.99 -25.47
N LEU A 162 27.08 -18.18 -25.38
CA LEU A 162 26.34 -18.94 -26.39
C LEU A 162 26.39 -18.26 -27.77
N VAL A 163 26.26 -16.94 -27.84
CA VAL A 163 26.34 -16.19 -29.11
C VAL A 163 27.70 -16.39 -29.78
N THR A 164 28.80 -16.29 -29.03
CA THR A 164 30.15 -16.51 -29.57
C THR A 164 30.34 -17.95 -30.05
N LEU A 165 29.84 -18.94 -29.30
CA LEU A 165 29.87 -20.34 -29.72
C LEU A 165 29.09 -20.60 -31.01
N VAL A 166 27.90 -20.01 -31.16
CA VAL A 166 27.09 -20.14 -32.39
C VAL A 166 27.81 -19.51 -33.58
N ILE A 167 28.39 -18.32 -33.42
CA ILE A 167 29.15 -17.64 -34.48
C ILE A 167 30.35 -18.51 -34.89
N TRP A 168 31.09 -19.03 -33.91
CA TRP A 168 32.25 -19.87 -34.15
C TRP A 168 31.88 -21.13 -34.94
N ARG A 169 30.86 -21.87 -34.49
CA ARG A 169 30.35 -23.05 -35.20
C ARG A 169 29.81 -22.74 -36.59
N SER A 170 29.19 -21.57 -36.76
CA SER A 170 28.68 -21.14 -38.08
C SER A 170 29.79 -20.82 -39.08
N LYS A 171 30.99 -20.45 -38.59
CA LYS A 171 32.17 -20.22 -39.44
C LYS A 171 32.84 -21.52 -39.84
N ASP A 172 32.97 -22.48 -38.92
CA ASP A 172 33.49 -23.83 -39.25
C ASP A 172 32.57 -24.55 -40.25
N SER A 173 31.25 -24.41 -40.13
CA SER A 173 30.29 -25.01 -41.08
C SER A 173 30.32 -24.41 -42.49
N LYS A 174 30.92 -23.23 -42.70
CA LYS A 174 31.06 -22.60 -44.02
C LYS A 174 32.40 -22.90 -44.70
N ALA A 175 33.32 -23.57 -44.00
CA ALA A 175 34.63 -23.96 -44.52
C ALA A 175 34.65 -25.38 -45.10
N GLN A 176 33.49 -26.01 -45.27
CA GLN A 176 33.29 -27.33 -45.87
C GLN A 176 32.31 -27.23 -47.04
#